data_AF-A0A498GYG8-F1
#
_entry.id   AF-A0A498GYG8-F1
#
_cell.length_a   1.000
_cell.length_b   1.000
_cell.length_c   1.000
_cell.angle_alpha   90.00
_cell.angle_beta   90.00
_cell.angle_gamma   90.00
#
_symmetry.space_group_name_H-M   'P 1'
#
loop_
_entity.id
_entity.type
_entity.pdbx_description
1 polymer ?
#
loop_
_entity_poly.entity_id
_entity_poly.type
_entity_poly.pdbx_seq_one_letter_code
_entity_poly.pdbx_strand_id
1 'polypeptide(L)'
;MVVKVGIAKLGNIASGVMAELLLDERADREDMITFMATSGTKLQPEDIDRVVNNMKAWGPDFCIVVSPNGILPGPTGAREALAAAGIPCVVITDDITTKKEQFEALKASNFGYIIMKADAMIGARREFLDPIEMADYNGNLVKVLSVTGAFRKMQFELDKVIDQVKAGKKGADLALPKVVMTSDKAVDGEFSNPYALAKARAAYEIAQSVAGVNVKGCFMTKEWEKYIPIVSSAHEMMRQAMLLCEEAREIEKSTDAVIRKPHKKTGEIVAKTALISKPE
;
A
#
# COMPACT_ATOMS: atom_id res chain seq x y z
N MET A 1 -16.17 -10.73 18.98
CA MET A 1 -16.35 -11.16 17.57
C MET A 1 -14.97 -11.14 16.94
N VAL A 2 -14.61 -12.14 16.14
CA VAL A 2 -13.36 -12.15 15.37
C VAL A 2 -13.67 -11.57 13.99
N VAL A 3 -12.99 -10.48 13.62
CA VAL A 3 -13.19 -9.80 12.33
C VAL A 3 -12.52 -10.58 11.21
N LYS A 4 -13.24 -10.84 10.12
CA LYS A 4 -12.70 -11.47 8.92
C LYS A 4 -12.30 -10.41 7.90
N VAL A 5 -10.99 -10.25 7.67
CA VAL A 5 -10.45 -9.32 6.67
C VAL A 5 -10.04 -10.09 5.42
N GLY A 6 -10.71 -9.83 4.30
CA GLY A 6 -10.34 -10.42 3.01
C GLY A 6 -9.29 -9.57 2.30
N ILE A 7 -8.30 -10.20 1.64
CA ILE A 7 -7.34 -9.51 0.79
C ILE A 7 -7.39 -10.12 -0.61
N ALA A 8 -7.99 -9.40 -1.54
CA ALA A 8 -7.99 -9.71 -2.96
C ALA A 8 -6.77 -9.04 -3.62
N LYS A 9 -5.63 -9.75 -3.68
CA LYS A 9 -4.39 -9.25 -4.26
C LYS A 9 -4.32 -9.53 -5.76
N LEU A 10 -4.44 -8.48 -6.56
CA LEU A 10 -4.43 -8.56 -8.01
C LEU A 10 -3.15 -7.91 -8.55
N GLY A 11 -2.27 -8.67 -9.17
CA GLY A 11 -0.95 -8.17 -9.55
C GLY A 11 -0.06 -7.84 -8.34
N ASN A 12 0.87 -6.90 -8.51
CA ASN A 12 1.81 -6.53 -7.45
C ASN A 12 2.03 -5.02 -7.36
N ILE A 13 1.90 -4.52 -6.14
CA ILE A 13 2.38 -3.23 -5.64
C ILE A 13 2.91 -3.46 -4.22
N ALA A 14 3.81 -2.61 -3.74
CA ALA A 14 4.46 -2.82 -2.45
C ALA A 14 3.44 -2.84 -1.29
N SER A 15 2.42 -1.98 -1.35
CA SER A 15 1.32 -1.97 -0.38
C SER A 15 0.55 -3.29 -0.34
N GLY A 16 0.43 -3.99 -1.47
CA GLY A 16 -0.24 -5.29 -1.55
C GLY A 16 0.60 -6.47 -1.05
N VAL A 17 1.93 -6.34 -1.02
CA VAL A 17 2.81 -7.32 -0.36
C VAL A 17 2.67 -7.24 1.16
N MET A 18 2.45 -6.04 1.69
CA MET A 18 2.42 -5.78 3.13
C MET A 18 1.01 -5.68 3.73
N ALA A 19 -0.05 -5.71 2.90
CA ALA A 19 -1.42 -5.36 3.29
C ALA A 19 -1.95 -6.08 4.54
N GLU A 20 -1.75 -7.40 4.65
CA GLU A 20 -2.19 -8.18 5.81
C GLU A 20 -1.13 -8.23 6.92
N LEU A 21 0.15 -8.27 6.55
CA LEU A 21 1.26 -8.38 7.49
C LEU A 21 1.38 -7.15 8.41
N LEU A 22 0.97 -5.99 7.93
CA LEU A 22 0.95 -4.75 8.72
C LEU A 22 -0.17 -4.71 9.77
N LEU A 23 -1.18 -5.56 9.64
CA LEU A 23 -2.33 -5.60 10.55
C LEU A 23 -2.09 -6.57 11.72
N ASP A 24 -1.19 -7.56 11.55
CA ASP A 24 -0.85 -8.54 12.58
C ASP A 24 0.63 -8.93 12.50
N GLU A 25 1.49 -7.98 12.88
CA GLU A 25 2.93 -8.03 12.65
C GLU A 25 3.67 -9.13 13.43
N ARG A 26 3.00 -9.78 14.39
CA ARG A 26 3.52 -10.90 15.18
C ARG A 26 2.67 -12.17 15.11
N ALA A 27 1.62 -12.18 14.29
CA ALA A 27 0.64 -13.26 14.25
C ALA A 27 0.06 -13.59 15.65
N ASP A 28 -0.17 -12.55 16.47
CA ASP A 28 -0.61 -12.69 17.87
C ASP A 28 -1.93 -11.98 18.18
N ARG A 29 -2.56 -11.33 17.19
CA ARG A 29 -3.91 -10.79 17.33
C ARG A 29 -4.95 -11.91 17.35
N GLU A 30 -5.85 -11.81 18.32
CA GLU A 30 -6.97 -12.75 18.51
C GLU A 30 -8.32 -12.13 18.07
N ASP A 31 -8.33 -10.84 17.75
CA ASP A 31 -9.53 -10.08 17.39
C ASP A 31 -9.87 -10.10 15.89
N MET A 32 -8.96 -10.60 15.04
CA MET A 32 -9.16 -10.71 13.60
C MET A 32 -8.49 -11.94 13.01
N ILE A 33 -8.94 -12.34 11.82
CA ILE A 33 -8.26 -13.28 10.94
C ILE A 33 -8.23 -12.73 9.52
N THR A 34 -7.14 -12.97 8.80
CA THR A 34 -6.99 -12.59 7.40
C THR A 34 -7.07 -13.80 6.49
N PHE A 35 -7.53 -13.57 5.26
CA PHE A 35 -7.39 -14.52 4.17
C PHE A 35 -7.03 -13.76 2.90
N MET A 36 -5.90 -14.11 2.29
CA MET A 36 -5.48 -13.57 1.00
C MET A 36 -5.73 -14.56 -0.12
N ALA A 37 -6.44 -14.10 -1.16
CA ALA A 37 -6.48 -14.76 -2.45
C ALA A 37 -5.78 -13.87 -3.48
N THR A 38 -4.97 -14.48 -4.35
CA THR A 38 -4.19 -13.74 -5.32
C THR A 38 -4.31 -14.29 -6.74
N SER A 39 -4.31 -13.40 -7.72
CA SER A 39 -4.17 -13.73 -9.14
C SER A 39 -2.70 -13.90 -9.55
N GLY A 40 -1.75 -13.84 -8.60
CA GLY A 40 -0.33 -13.74 -8.88
C GLY A 40 -0.02 -12.39 -9.54
N THR A 41 0.75 -12.41 -10.63
CA THR A 41 1.15 -11.18 -11.33
C THR A 41 0.10 -10.66 -12.32
N LYS A 42 -1.01 -11.38 -12.50
CA LYS A 42 -1.99 -11.12 -13.56
C LYS A 42 -3.16 -10.25 -13.09
N LEU A 43 -3.77 -9.53 -14.03
CA LEU A 43 -4.75 -8.47 -13.78
C LEU A 43 -5.93 -8.50 -14.76
N GLN A 44 -6.00 -9.49 -15.65
CA GLN A 44 -7.09 -9.55 -16.62
C GLN A 44 -8.37 -10.08 -15.95
N PRO A 45 -9.56 -9.75 -16.47
CA PRO A 45 -10.82 -10.19 -15.89
C PRO A 45 -10.88 -11.70 -15.61
N GLU A 46 -10.38 -12.53 -16.51
CA GLU A 46 -10.32 -14.00 -16.40
C GLU A 46 -9.43 -14.49 -15.24
N ASP A 47 -8.42 -13.72 -14.84
CA ASP A 47 -7.50 -14.08 -13.76
C ASP A 47 -8.09 -13.81 -12.35
N ILE A 48 -9.18 -13.03 -12.31
CA ILE A 48 -9.73 -12.42 -11.10
C ILE A 48 -10.89 -13.23 -10.54
N ASP A 49 -11.62 -13.96 -11.38
CA ASP A 49 -12.75 -14.79 -10.96
C ASP A 49 -12.39 -15.73 -9.81
N ARG A 50 -11.23 -16.39 -9.86
CA ARG A 50 -10.77 -17.26 -8.76
C ARG A 50 -10.60 -16.49 -7.44
N VAL A 51 -10.10 -15.26 -7.50
CA VAL A 51 -9.86 -14.42 -6.32
C VAL A 51 -11.19 -14.01 -5.72
N VAL A 52 -12.09 -13.48 -6.55
CA VAL A 52 -13.42 -13.03 -6.15
C VAL A 52 -14.26 -14.19 -5.61
N ASN A 53 -14.25 -15.35 -6.28
CA ASN A 53 -15.02 -16.52 -5.86
C ASN A 53 -14.53 -17.06 -4.50
N ASN A 54 -13.22 -17.11 -4.28
CA ASN A 54 -12.66 -17.50 -2.98
C ASN A 54 -13.05 -16.50 -1.87
N MET A 55 -13.03 -15.19 -2.16
CA MET A 55 -13.47 -14.18 -1.20
C MET A 55 -14.96 -14.30 -0.87
N LYS A 56 -15.82 -14.47 -1.88
CA LYS A 56 -17.26 -14.68 -1.68
C LYS A 56 -17.55 -15.93 -0.86
N ALA A 57 -16.85 -17.02 -1.14
CA ALA A 57 -17.01 -18.28 -0.41
C ALA A 57 -16.56 -18.17 1.05
N TRP A 58 -15.48 -17.41 1.33
CA TRP A 58 -14.98 -17.23 2.69
C TRP A 58 -15.83 -16.27 3.54
N GLY A 59 -16.45 -15.28 2.90
CA GLY A 59 -17.37 -14.32 3.53
C GLY A 59 -16.67 -13.39 4.52
N PRO A 60 -15.77 -12.50 4.07
CA PRO A 60 -15.16 -11.48 4.90
C PRO A 60 -16.15 -10.40 5.34
N ASP A 61 -15.88 -9.75 6.48
CA ASP A 61 -16.67 -8.59 6.94
C ASP A 61 -16.41 -7.35 6.06
N PHE A 62 -15.20 -7.24 5.51
CA PHE A 62 -14.84 -6.34 4.42
C PHE A 62 -13.63 -6.88 3.66
N CYS A 63 -13.46 -6.45 2.41
CA CYS A 63 -12.37 -6.89 1.55
C CYS A 63 -11.48 -5.73 1.12
N ILE A 64 -10.17 -5.95 1.16
CA ILE A 64 -9.15 -5.09 0.58
C ILE A 64 -8.89 -5.59 -0.84
N VAL A 65 -9.24 -4.77 -1.84
CA VAL A 65 -8.91 -5.04 -3.25
C VAL A 65 -7.66 -4.25 -3.58
N VAL A 66 -6.53 -4.93 -3.69
CA VAL A 66 -5.22 -4.30 -3.88
C VAL A 66 -4.64 -4.63 -5.24
N SER A 67 -4.23 -3.58 -5.98
CA SER A 67 -3.69 -3.75 -7.34
C SER A 67 -2.91 -2.53 -7.83
N PRO A 68 -1.91 -2.70 -8.71
CA PRO A 68 -1.45 -1.61 -9.55
C PRO A 68 -2.59 -1.15 -10.46
N ASN A 69 -2.70 0.16 -10.63
CA ASN A 69 -3.71 0.84 -11.40
C ASN A 69 -5.12 0.28 -11.15
N GLY A 70 -5.67 0.59 -9.98
CA GLY A 70 -6.95 0.06 -9.49
C GLY A 70 -8.17 0.41 -10.34
N ILE A 71 -8.04 1.22 -11.38
CA ILE A 71 -9.11 1.53 -12.33
C ILE A 71 -9.07 0.65 -13.59
N LEU A 72 -8.13 -0.29 -13.70
CA LEU A 72 -8.12 -1.27 -14.79
C LEU A 72 -9.40 -2.14 -14.77
N PRO A 73 -9.81 -2.72 -15.91
CA PRO A 73 -11.04 -3.51 -16.00
C PRO A 73 -11.11 -4.63 -14.97
N GLY A 74 -10.01 -5.33 -14.75
CA GLY A 74 -9.92 -6.41 -13.78
C GLY A 74 -10.19 -5.95 -12.33
N PRO A 75 -9.33 -5.10 -11.73
CA PRO A 75 -9.55 -4.57 -10.38
C PRO A 75 -10.93 -3.90 -10.19
N THR A 76 -11.46 -3.28 -11.26
CA THR A 76 -12.82 -2.72 -11.27
C THR A 76 -13.89 -3.80 -11.14
N GLY A 77 -13.85 -4.82 -12.00
CA GLY A 77 -14.76 -5.96 -11.91
C GLY A 77 -14.67 -6.68 -10.56
N ALA A 78 -13.47 -6.79 -9.98
CA ALA A 78 -13.26 -7.42 -8.68
C ALA A 78 -14.03 -6.72 -7.55
N ARG A 79 -13.81 -5.40 -7.39
CA ARG A 79 -14.48 -4.63 -6.31
C ARG A 79 -15.99 -4.56 -6.51
N GLU A 80 -16.45 -4.47 -7.76
CA GLU A 80 -17.88 -4.42 -8.08
C GLU A 80 -18.56 -5.76 -7.80
N ALA A 81 -17.94 -6.87 -8.19
CA ALA A 81 -18.47 -8.21 -7.96
C ALA A 81 -18.53 -8.57 -6.47
N LEU A 82 -17.58 -8.08 -5.66
CA LEU A 82 -17.57 -8.25 -4.21
C LEU A 82 -18.63 -7.36 -3.53
N ALA A 83 -18.74 -6.09 -3.93
CA ALA A 83 -19.78 -5.20 -3.43
C ALA A 83 -21.19 -5.71 -3.77
N ALA A 84 -21.39 -6.25 -4.98
CA ALA A 84 -22.65 -6.87 -5.38
C ALA A 84 -23.01 -8.11 -4.53
N ALA A 85 -22.00 -8.77 -3.94
CA ALA A 85 -22.19 -9.85 -2.97
C ALA A 85 -22.36 -9.34 -1.51
N GLY A 86 -22.50 -8.03 -1.31
CA GLY A 86 -22.69 -7.42 0.00
C GLY A 86 -21.41 -7.23 0.81
N ILE A 87 -20.22 -7.40 0.20
CA ILE A 87 -18.93 -7.26 0.88
C ILE A 87 -18.39 -5.83 0.66
N PRO A 88 -18.28 -5.00 1.71
CA PRO A 88 -17.67 -3.67 1.63
C PRO A 88 -16.22 -3.77 1.14
N CYS A 89 -15.80 -2.89 0.24
CA CYS A 89 -14.47 -2.96 -0.37
C CYS A 89 -13.66 -1.68 -0.18
N VAL A 90 -12.41 -1.85 0.22
CA VAL A 90 -11.37 -0.82 0.25
C VAL A 90 -10.38 -1.07 -0.88
N VAL A 91 -10.23 -0.12 -1.79
CA VAL A 91 -9.27 -0.19 -2.89
C VAL A 91 -7.90 0.30 -2.41
N ILE A 92 -6.85 -0.48 -2.61
CA ILE A 92 -5.46 -0.01 -2.40
C ILE A 92 -4.75 -0.03 -3.75
N THR A 93 -4.22 1.12 -4.17
CA THR A 93 -3.62 1.30 -5.50
C THR A 93 -2.51 2.36 -5.48
N ASP A 94 -1.66 2.32 -6.51
CA ASP A 94 -0.75 3.41 -6.90
C ASP A 94 -1.51 4.65 -7.45
N ASP A 95 -0.78 5.66 -7.91
CA ASP A 95 -1.36 6.95 -8.31
C ASP A 95 -2.28 6.87 -9.54
N ILE A 96 -3.58 6.88 -9.28
CA ILE A 96 -4.64 7.04 -10.30
C ILE A 96 -5.21 8.47 -10.37
N THR A 97 -4.72 9.42 -9.56
CA THR A 97 -5.32 10.76 -9.43
C THR A 97 -5.21 11.59 -10.71
N THR A 98 -4.28 11.22 -11.59
CA THR A 98 -4.12 11.81 -12.92
C THR A 98 -5.23 11.38 -13.90
N LYS A 99 -5.98 10.33 -13.60
CA LYS A 99 -7.09 9.78 -14.40
C LYS A 99 -8.41 10.37 -13.91
N LYS A 100 -8.62 11.65 -14.23
CA LYS A 100 -9.67 12.50 -13.63
C LYS A 100 -11.04 11.84 -13.59
N GLU A 101 -11.54 11.37 -14.72
CA GLU A 101 -12.89 10.78 -14.82
C GLU A 101 -13.06 9.55 -13.91
N GLN A 102 -12.11 8.61 -13.96
CA GLN A 102 -12.18 7.39 -13.16
C GLN A 102 -11.94 7.66 -11.68
N PHE A 103 -11.09 8.64 -11.35
CA PHE A 103 -10.87 9.05 -9.97
C PHE A 103 -12.10 9.77 -9.38
N GLU A 104 -12.75 10.67 -10.13
CA GLU A 104 -14.03 11.27 -9.71
C GLU A 104 -15.11 10.19 -9.49
N ALA A 105 -15.21 9.21 -10.39
CA ALA A 105 -16.13 8.08 -10.24
C ALA A 105 -15.84 7.27 -8.96
N LEU A 106 -14.56 6.98 -8.66
CA LEU A 106 -14.19 6.29 -7.42
C LEU A 106 -14.53 7.14 -6.18
N LYS A 107 -14.29 8.45 -6.21
CA LYS A 107 -14.63 9.36 -5.10
C LYS A 107 -16.13 9.40 -4.81
N ALA A 108 -16.95 9.42 -5.86
CA ALA A 108 -18.40 9.43 -5.77
C ALA A 108 -19.00 8.07 -5.36
N SER A 109 -18.23 6.99 -5.50
CA SER A 109 -18.66 5.65 -5.11
C SER A 109 -18.68 5.45 -3.58
N ASN A 110 -19.31 4.34 -3.18
CA ASN A 110 -19.31 3.85 -1.80
C ASN A 110 -18.05 3.04 -1.45
N PHE A 111 -17.12 2.86 -2.38
CA PHE A 111 -15.85 2.20 -2.10
C PHE A 111 -14.96 3.06 -1.20
N GLY A 112 -14.27 2.40 -0.28
CA GLY A 112 -13.09 2.98 0.33
C GLY A 112 -11.93 2.99 -0.66
N TYR A 113 -10.99 3.90 -0.48
CA TYR A 113 -9.73 3.91 -1.22
C TYR A 113 -8.57 4.42 -0.38
N ILE A 114 -7.39 3.83 -0.61
CA ILE A 114 -6.08 4.30 -0.16
C ILE A 114 -5.19 4.33 -1.40
N ILE A 115 -4.98 5.54 -1.94
CA ILE A 115 -4.14 5.77 -3.12
C ILE A 115 -2.73 6.12 -2.64
N MET A 116 -1.80 5.19 -2.79
CA MET A 116 -0.42 5.29 -2.36
C MET A 116 0.44 5.91 -3.48
N LYS A 117 0.54 7.24 -3.52
CA LYS A 117 1.19 7.92 -4.65
C LYS A 117 2.66 7.55 -4.87
N ALA A 118 3.38 7.17 -3.80
CA ALA A 118 4.77 6.74 -3.88
C ALA A 118 4.94 5.25 -4.22
N ASP A 119 3.87 4.46 -4.32
CA ASP A 119 3.91 3.04 -4.74
C ASP A 119 4.08 2.97 -6.27
N ALA A 120 5.20 3.49 -6.74
CA ALA A 120 5.42 3.79 -8.15
C ALA A 120 5.60 2.52 -9.00
N MET A 121 4.99 2.56 -10.20
CA MET A 121 5.20 1.55 -11.23
C MET A 121 6.70 1.38 -11.52
N ILE A 122 7.13 0.12 -11.61
CA ILE A 122 8.48 -0.32 -11.93
C ILE A 122 8.81 -0.21 -13.44
N GLY A 123 10.09 -0.18 -13.78
CA GLY A 123 10.59 -0.13 -15.16
C GLY A 123 10.47 -1.45 -15.93
N ALA A 124 9.25 -1.89 -16.21
CA ALA A 124 8.93 -3.21 -16.80
C ALA A 124 9.29 -3.34 -18.30
N ARG A 125 10.58 -3.27 -18.63
CA ARG A 125 11.15 -3.60 -19.95
C ARG A 125 11.91 -4.92 -19.89
N ARG A 126 11.74 -5.78 -20.89
CA ARG A 126 12.30 -7.14 -20.91
C ARG A 126 13.83 -7.14 -20.85
N GLU A 127 14.44 -6.13 -21.45
CA GLU A 127 15.88 -5.95 -21.59
C GLU A 127 16.57 -5.51 -20.29
N PHE A 128 15.79 -5.12 -19.28
CA PHE A 128 16.28 -4.58 -18.01
C PHE A 128 15.72 -5.32 -16.80
N LEU A 129 14.40 -5.51 -16.75
CA LEU A 129 13.70 -6.02 -15.58
C LEU A 129 13.68 -7.54 -15.54
N ASP A 130 14.77 -8.12 -15.07
CA ASP A 130 14.83 -9.53 -14.71
C ASP A 130 14.21 -9.78 -13.30
N PRO A 131 14.10 -11.04 -12.84
CA PRO A 131 13.58 -11.34 -11.51
C PRO A 131 14.35 -10.69 -10.36
N ILE A 132 15.67 -10.51 -10.49
CA ILE A 132 16.51 -9.93 -9.44
C ILE A 132 16.28 -8.43 -9.35
N GLU A 133 16.30 -7.72 -10.48
CA GLU A 133 16.03 -6.29 -10.54
C GLU A 133 14.61 -5.96 -10.07
N MET A 134 13.64 -6.83 -10.39
CA MET A 134 12.28 -6.72 -9.87
C MET A 134 12.24 -6.83 -8.34
N ALA A 135 12.97 -7.79 -7.76
CA ALA A 135 13.03 -7.96 -6.31
C ALA A 135 13.75 -6.79 -5.61
N ASP A 136 14.87 -6.31 -6.17
CA ASP A 136 15.63 -5.17 -5.63
C ASP A 136 14.78 -3.90 -5.57
N TYR A 137 14.12 -3.55 -6.67
CA TYR A 137 13.23 -2.39 -6.72
C TYR A 137 12.10 -2.48 -5.68
N ASN A 138 11.44 -3.63 -5.57
CA ASN A 138 10.36 -3.81 -4.60
C ASN A 138 10.88 -3.75 -3.16
N GLY A 139 12.08 -4.26 -2.88
CA GLY A 139 12.75 -4.12 -1.58
C GLY A 139 12.99 -2.65 -1.22
N ASN A 140 13.50 -1.87 -2.16
CA ASN A 140 13.71 -0.43 -1.99
C ASN A 140 12.38 0.30 -1.75
N LEU A 141 11.35 0.00 -2.54
CA LEU A 141 10.04 0.63 -2.42
C LEU A 141 9.34 0.29 -1.09
N VAL A 142 9.39 -0.97 -0.65
CA VAL A 142 8.87 -1.39 0.66
C VAL A 142 9.55 -0.60 1.77
N LYS A 143 10.87 -0.40 1.70
CA LYS A 143 11.60 0.43 2.68
C LYS A 143 11.09 1.87 2.69
N VAL A 144 10.93 2.49 1.52
CA VAL A 144 10.45 3.88 1.41
C VAL A 144 9.07 4.02 2.04
N LEU A 145 8.10 3.19 1.65
CA LEU A 145 6.73 3.28 2.18
C LEU A 145 6.66 2.95 3.67
N SER A 146 7.57 2.10 4.18
CA SER A 146 7.68 1.79 5.61
C SER A 146 8.21 2.97 6.41
N VAL A 147 9.38 3.51 6.04
CA VAL A 147 10.09 4.50 6.86
C VAL A 147 9.45 5.87 6.77
N THR A 148 8.92 6.24 5.60
CA THR A 148 8.18 7.51 5.46
C THR A 148 6.91 7.57 6.28
N GLY A 149 6.43 6.44 6.81
CA GLY A 149 5.21 6.33 7.60
C GLY A 149 3.94 6.08 6.80
N ALA A 150 4.04 6.00 5.47
CA ALA A 150 2.92 5.73 4.59
C ALA A 150 2.19 4.42 4.93
N PHE A 151 2.95 3.35 5.21
CA PHE A 151 2.38 2.08 5.68
C PHE A 151 1.71 2.18 7.04
N ARG A 152 2.20 3.03 7.95
CA ARG A 152 1.52 3.26 9.24
C ARG A 152 0.17 3.95 9.04
N LYS A 153 0.09 4.91 8.13
CA LYS A 153 -1.19 5.56 7.80
C LYS A 153 -2.16 4.55 7.17
N MET A 154 -1.69 3.69 6.27
CA MET A 154 -2.50 2.61 5.70
C MET A 154 -2.99 1.64 6.79
N GLN A 155 -2.11 1.18 7.67
CA GLN A 155 -2.45 0.36 8.84
C GLN A 155 -3.59 1.01 9.63
N PHE A 156 -3.40 2.27 10.05
CA PHE A 156 -4.36 2.97 10.90
C PHE A 156 -5.74 3.14 10.26
N GLU A 157 -5.79 3.38 8.94
CA GLU A 157 -7.07 3.46 8.23
C GLU A 157 -7.80 2.11 8.18
N LEU A 158 -7.06 1.00 8.06
CA LEU A 158 -7.63 -0.34 8.05
C LEU A 158 -8.05 -0.80 9.46
N ASP A 159 -7.25 -0.51 10.49
CA ASP A 159 -7.62 -0.78 11.89
C ASP A 159 -8.90 -0.04 12.31
N LYS A 160 -9.11 1.20 11.85
CA LYS A 160 -10.38 1.91 12.04
C LYS A 160 -11.58 1.17 11.45
N VAL A 161 -11.41 0.45 10.33
CA VAL A 161 -12.48 -0.37 9.75
C VAL A 161 -12.69 -1.63 10.60
N ILE A 162 -11.61 -2.28 11.03
CA ILE A 162 -11.66 -3.44 11.92
C ILE A 162 -12.39 -3.11 13.23
N ASP A 163 -12.06 -1.99 13.87
CA ASP A 163 -12.72 -1.53 15.10
C ASP A 163 -14.20 -1.22 14.92
N GLN A 164 -14.58 -0.69 13.76
CA GLN A 164 -15.99 -0.50 13.41
C GLN A 164 -16.75 -1.83 13.31
N VAL A 165 -16.15 -2.85 12.69
CA VAL A 165 -16.74 -4.19 12.63
C VAL A 165 -16.83 -4.82 14.02
N LYS A 166 -15.79 -4.67 14.85
CA LYS A 166 -15.81 -5.12 16.26
C LYS A 166 -16.94 -4.47 17.06
N ALA A 167 -17.21 -3.19 16.80
CA ALA A 167 -18.32 -2.45 17.39
C ALA A 167 -19.69 -2.82 16.81
N GLY A 168 -19.76 -3.77 15.87
CA GLY A 168 -21.00 -4.33 15.32
C GLY A 168 -21.49 -3.65 14.04
N LYS A 169 -20.76 -2.68 13.49
CA LYS A 169 -21.12 -2.07 12.20
C LYS A 169 -20.87 -3.04 11.05
N LYS A 170 -21.69 -2.99 10.00
CA LYS A 170 -21.61 -3.90 8.84
C LYS A 170 -22.07 -3.21 7.57
N GLY A 171 -21.68 -3.75 6.42
CA GLY A 171 -22.21 -3.32 5.12
C GLY A 171 -22.01 -1.82 4.90
N ALA A 172 -23.11 -1.12 4.61
CA ALA A 172 -23.12 0.32 4.35
C ALA A 172 -22.84 1.19 5.59
N ASP A 173 -22.92 0.63 6.81
CA ASP A 173 -22.67 1.38 8.05
C ASP A 173 -21.16 1.56 8.32
N LEU A 174 -20.30 0.86 7.58
CA LEU A 174 -18.85 1.02 7.66
C LEU A 174 -18.42 2.34 7.00
N ALA A 175 -17.81 3.22 7.78
CA ALA A 175 -17.09 4.36 7.25
C ALA A 175 -15.73 3.87 6.69
N LEU A 176 -15.69 3.65 5.38
CA LEU A 176 -14.50 3.21 4.66
C LEU A 176 -13.54 4.38 4.39
N PRO A 177 -12.22 4.15 4.39
CA PRO A 177 -11.23 5.22 4.23
C PRO A 177 -11.32 5.84 2.84
N LYS A 178 -11.06 7.14 2.74
CA LYS A 178 -10.96 7.88 1.46
C LYS A 178 -9.68 8.71 1.47
N VAL A 179 -8.55 8.04 1.25
CA VAL A 179 -7.22 8.61 1.44
C VAL A 179 -6.44 8.63 0.13
N VAL A 180 -5.94 9.83 -0.23
CA VAL A 180 -4.82 9.99 -1.15
C VAL A 180 -3.59 10.27 -0.31
N MET A 181 -2.59 9.39 -0.36
CA MET A 181 -1.35 9.49 0.38
C MET A 181 -0.37 10.41 -0.34
N THR A 182 -0.18 11.60 0.19
CA THR A 182 0.83 12.56 -0.25
C THR A 182 2.08 12.45 0.63
N SER A 183 3.18 13.08 0.21
CA SER A 183 4.39 13.21 1.03
C SER A 183 4.09 13.79 2.41
N ASP A 184 3.33 14.88 2.47
CA ASP A 184 2.98 15.54 3.72
C ASP A 184 2.18 14.61 4.65
N LYS A 185 1.20 13.87 4.12
CA LYS A 185 0.42 12.92 4.92
C LYS A 185 1.23 11.71 5.38
N ALA A 186 2.15 11.23 4.55
CA ALA A 186 2.97 10.08 4.88
C ALA A 186 3.83 10.37 6.12
N VAL A 187 4.55 11.50 6.13
CA VAL A 187 5.52 11.85 7.18
C VAL A 187 4.91 12.52 8.41
N ASP A 188 3.65 12.95 8.34
CA ASP A 188 2.99 13.69 9.42
C ASP A 188 3.00 12.92 10.75
N GLY A 189 3.65 13.48 11.77
CA GLY A 189 3.77 12.87 13.10
C GLY A 189 4.59 11.57 13.16
N GLU A 190 5.47 11.32 12.18
CA GLU A 190 6.28 10.08 12.11
C GLU A 190 7.73 10.26 12.56
N PHE A 191 8.15 11.50 12.83
CA PHE A 191 9.53 11.86 13.16
C PHE A 191 9.56 12.90 14.28
N SER A 192 10.49 12.70 15.22
CA SER A 192 10.80 13.68 16.26
C SER A 192 11.84 14.71 15.79
N ASN A 193 12.77 14.29 14.92
CA ASN A 193 13.81 15.14 14.37
C ASN A 193 13.36 15.78 13.03
N PRO A 194 13.45 17.12 12.88
CA PRO A 194 12.99 17.80 11.67
C PRO A 194 13.82 17.46 10.42
N TYR A 195 15.09 17.09 10.55
CA TYR A 195 15.91 16.65 9.43
C TYR A 195 15.59 15.22 9.00
N ALA A 196 15.26 14.34 9.94
CA ALA A 196 14.74 13.02 9.61
C ALA A 196 13.42 13.13 8.83
N LEU A 197 12.51 14.00 9.28
CA LEU A 197 11.29 14.34 8.57
C LEU A 197 11.57 14.84 7.15
N ALA A 198 12.48 15.81 7.01
CA ALA A 198 12.80 16.40 5.70
C ALA A 198 13.36 15.34 4.72
N LYS A 199 14.22 14.44 5.20
CA LYS A 199 14.78 13.34 4.39
C LYS A 199 13.71 12.33 3.99
N ALA A 200 12.85 11.92 4.91
CA ALA A 200 11.74 11.02 4.61
C ALA A 200 10.73 11.66 3.63
N ARG A 201 10.45 12.96 3.80
CA ARG A 201 9.59 13.71 2.88
C ARG A 201 10.20 13.72 1.48
N ALA A 202 11.50 14.01 1.36
CA ALA A 202 12.23 13.98 0.10
C ALA A 202 12.21 12.57 -0.53
N ALA A 203 12.43 11.52 0.26
CA ALA A 203 12.34 10.15 -0.22
C ALA A 203 10.97 9.82 -0.82
N TYR A 204 9.88 10.23 -0.16
CA TYR A 204 8.52 10.04 -0.67
C TYR A 204 8.30 10.79 -2.01
N GLU A 205 8.75 12.05 -2.11
CA GLU A 205 8.62 12.84 -3.34
C GLU A 205 9.42 12.24 -4.51
N ILE A 206 10.62 11.71 -4.25
CA ILE A 206 11.42 11.00 -5.24
C ILE A 206 10.68 9.75 -5.70
N ALA A 207 10.23 8.91 -4.76
CA ALA A 207 9.50 7.69 -5.07
C ALA A 207 8.21 7.96 -5.87
N GLN A 208 7.44 9.00 -5.52
CA GLN A 208 6.28 9.42 -6.32
C GLN A 208 6.68 9.83 -7.75
N SER A 209 7.82 10.49 -7.92
CA SER A 209 8.30 10.95 -9.24
C SER A 209 8.80 9.81 -10.13
N VAL A 210 9.24 8.68 -9.56
CA VAL A 210 9.70 7.49 -10.30
C VAL A 210 8.66 6.99 -11.30
N ALA A 211 7.37 7.05 -10.96
CA ALA A 211 6.29 6.61 -11.84
C ALA A 211 6.30 7.34 -13.20
N GLY A 212 6.54 8.65 -13.20
CA GLY A 212 6.61 9.45 -14.44
C GLY A 212 7.78 9.06 -15.34
N VAL A 213 8.93 8.74 -14.75
CA VAL A 213 10.12 8.29 -15.48
C VAL A 213 9.88 6.90 -16.09
N ASN A 214 9.29 5.99 -15.32
CA ASN A 214 8.95 4.65 -15.82
C ASN A 214 7.86 4.69 -16.89
N VAL A 215 6.85 5.55 -16.80
CA VAL A 215 5.86 5.74 -17.89
C VAL A 215 6.55 6.19 -19.18
N LYS A 216 7.50 7.13 -19.09
CA LYS A 216 8.27 7.59 -20.25
C LYS A 216 9.09 6.47 -20.88
N GLY A 217 9.77 5.65 -20.06
CA GLY A 217 10.60 4.53 -20.53
C GLY A 217 9.76 3.35 -21.06
N CYS A 218 8.69 2.97 -20.38
CA CYS A 218 7.87 1.80 -20.71
C CYS A 218 6.90 2.04 -21.86
N PHE A 219 6.32 3.24 -21.98
CA PHE A 219 5.20 3.48 -22.91
C PHE A 219 5.45 4.55 -23.97
N MET A 220 6.28 5.56 -23.69
CA MET A 220 6.45 6.70 -24.60
C MET A 220 7.68 6.57 -25.51
N THR A 221 8.75 5.93 -25.03
CA THR A 221 10.03 5.81 -25.75
C THR A 221 10.14 4.44 -26.42
N LYS A 222 10.45 4.40 -27.73
CA LYS A 222 10.49 3.14 -28.51
C LYS A 222 11.88 2.55 -28.69
N GLU A 223 12.90 3.38 -28.85
CA GLU A 223 14.28 2.94 -29.11
C GLU A 223 14.92 2.38 -27.83
N TRP A 224 15.46 1.15 -27.89
CA TRP A 224 15.98 0.45 -26.72
C TRP A 224 17.21 1.10 -26.11
N GLU A 225 18.09 1.65 -26.95
CA GLU A 225 19.24 2.45 -26.52
C GLU A 225 18.83 3.71 -25.75
N LYS A 226 17.57 4.16 -25.91
CA LYS A 226 17.01 5.31 -25.18
C LYS A 226 16.17 4.89 -23.98
N TYR A 227 15.30 3.88 -24.12
CA TYR A 227 14.40 3.52 -23.01
C TYR A 227 15.09 2.75 -21.89
N ILE A 228 16.13 1.95 -22.18
CA ILE A 228 16.83 1.16 -21.15
C ILE A 228 17.49 2.09 -20.12
N PRO A 229 18.27 3.13 -20.52
CA PRO A 229 18.81 4.09 -19.56
C PRO A 229 17.71 4.82 -18.77
N ILE A 230 16.55 5.08 -19.37
CA ILE A 230 15.43 5.75 -18.69
C ILE A 230 14.89 4.87 -17.56
N VAL A 231 14.53 3.61 -17.85
CA VAL A 231 13.97 2.72 -16.81
C VAL A 231 15.00 2.35 -15.74
N SER A 232 16.27 2.20 -16.12
CA SER A 232 17.37 2.01 -15.17
C SER A 232 17.56 3.23 -14.25
N SER A 233 17.52 4.45 -14.80
CA SER A 233 17.62 5.67 -13.99
C SER A 233 16.46 5.83 -12.99
N ALA A 234 15.27 5.33 -13.34
CA ALA A 234 14.12 5.33 -12.44
C ALA A 234 14.34 4.40 -11.23
N HIS A 235 15.03 3.28 -11.42
CA HIS A 235 15.40 2.37 -10.34
C HIS A 235 16.48 2.98 -9.43
N GLU A 236 17.46 3.68 -10.01
CA GLU A 236 18.43 4.45 -9.23
C GLU A 236 17.77 5.54 -8.38
N MET A 237 16.75 6.22 -8.90
CA MET A 237 15.96 7.17 -8.11
C MET A 237 15.28 6.49 -6.91
N MET A 238 14.67 5.31 -7.10
CA MET A 238 14.06 4.56 -6.00
C MET A 238 15.11 4.11 -4.97
N ARG A 239 16.29 3.69 -5.42
CA ARG A 239 17.42 3.37 -4.54
C ARG A 239 17.87 4.58 -3.71
N GLN A 240 17.98 5.77 -4.30
CA GLN A 240 18.31 6.99 -3.56
C GLN A 240 17.22 7.40 -2.57
N ALA A 241 15.95 7.22 -2.91
CA ALA A 241 14.84 7.41 -1.97
C ALA A 241 14.96 6.46 -0.77
N MET A 242 15.32 5.20 -1.00
CA MET A 242 15.58 4.22 0.05
C MET A 242 16.74 4.66 0.96
N LEU A 243 17.85 5.14 0.39
CA LEU A 243 19.00 5.62 1.18
C LEU A 243 18.64 6.82 2.07
N LEU A 244 17.85 7.77 1.57
CA LEU A 244 17.33 8.87 2.37
C LEU A 244 16.45 8.38 3.54
N CYS A 245 15.72 7.28 3.34
CA CYS A 245 14.97 6.65 4.42
C CYS A 245 15.88 6.01 5.47
N GLU A 246 16.95 5.31 5.06
CA GLU A 246 17.95 4.79 6.00
C GLU A 246 18.55 5.93 6.83
N GLU A 247 18.96 7.03 6.19
CA GLU A 247 19.47 8.22 6.90
C GLU A 247 18.45 8.80 7.88
N ALA A 248 17.19 8.96 7.46
CA ALA A 248 16.12 9.45 8.34
C ALA A 248 15.93 8.53 9.55
N ARG A 249 15.97 7.21 9.33
CA ARG A 249 15.79 6.22 10.38
C ARG A 249 16.97 6.19 11.36
N GLU A 250 18.19 6.32 10.87
CA GLU A 250 19.39 6.41 11.71
C GLU A 250 19.41 7.68 12.55
N ILE A 251 18.91 8.81 12.02
CA ILE A 251 18.76 10.05 12.81
C ILE A 251 17.82 9.80 14.01
N GLU A 252 16.64 9.20 13.81
CA GLU A 252 15.72 8.89 14.92
C GLU A 252 16.32 7.86 15.92
N LYS A 253 17.12 6.90 15.44
CA LYS A 253 17.83 5.96 16.31
C LYS A 253 18.89 6.66 17.16
N SER A 254 19.62 7.62 16.58
CA SER A 254 20.67 8.37 17.27
C SER A 254 20.13 9.21 18.44
N THR A 255 18.83 9.51 18.45
CA THR A 255 18.14 10.28 19.50
C THR A 255 17.21 9.42 20.36
N ASP A 256 17.27 8.08 20.24
CA ASP A 256 16.38 7.13 20.93
C ASP A 256 14.88 7.47 20.80
N ALA A 257 14.47 7.97 19.63
CA ALA A 257 13.15 8.55 19.44
C ALA A 257 12.29 7.81 18.41
N VAL A 258 12.73 6.63 17.97
CA VAL A 258 12.08 5.83 16.93
C VAL A 258 10.64 5.48 17.31
N ILE A 259 9.67 6.07 16.61
CA ILE A 259 8.24 5.76 16.82
C ILE A 259 7.93 4.32 16.43
N ARG A 260 7.38 3.56 17.40
CA ARG A 260 6.87 2.20 17.24
C ARG A 260 5.44 2.17 17.73
N LYS A 261 4.55 1.53 16.97
CA LYS A 261 3.14 1.41 17.32
C LYS A 261 2.62 0.00 17.09
N PRO A 262 3.06 -0.99 17.91
CA PRO A 262 2.64 -2.37 17.75
C PRO A 262 1.19 -2.57 18.19
N HIS A 263 0.56 -3.64 17.70
CA HIS A 263 -0.73 -4.08 18.22
C HIS A 263 -0.55 -4.83 19.55
N LYS A 264 -1.56 -4.83 20.42
CA LYS A 264 -1.77 -5.86 21.44
C LYS A 264 -2.52 -7.04 20.82
N LYS A 265 -2.57 -8.16 21.54
CA LYS A 265 -3.41 -9.32 21.19
C LYS A 265 -4.90 -8.97 20.97
N THR A 266 -5.39 -7.93 21.64
CA THR A 266 -6.77 -7.43 21.53
C THR A 266 -7.00 -6.49 20.33
N GLY A 267 -5.96 -6.24 19.53
CA GLY A 267 -5.96 -5.31 18.39
C GLY A 267 -5.72 -3.85 18.74
N GLU A 268 -5.67 -3.49 20.02
CA GLU A 268 -5.32 -2.12 20.44
C GLU A 268 -3.92 -1.74 19.96
N ILE A 269 -3.78 -0.57 19.35
CA ILE A 269 -2.48 -0.01 18.98
C ILE A 269 -1.90 0.74 20.18
N VAL A 270 -0.74 0.31 20.66
CA VAL A 270 0.05 0.98 21.69
C VAL A 270 1.21 1.75 21.09
N ALA A 271 1.89 2.61 21.85
CA ALA A 271 2.98 3.42 21.33
C ALA A 271 4.22 3.44 22.24
N LYS A 272 5.40 3.60 21.62
CA LYS A 272 6.65 3.95 22.29
C LYS A 272 7.62 4.62 21.33
N THR A 273 8.60 5.32 21.89
CA THR A 273 9.72 5.94 21.16
C THR A 273 11.08 5.40 21.61
N ALA A 274 11.34 5.44 22.92
CA ALA A 274 12.56 4.91 23.51
C ALA A 274 12.75 3.42 23.22
N LEU A 275 13.98 2.99 22.93
CA LEU A 275 14.30 1.60 22.61
C LEU A 275 14.03 0.69 23.81
N ILE A 276 14.51 1.07 24.99
CA ILE A 276 14.35 0.30 26.24
C ILE A 276 13.18 0.86 27.05
N SER A 277 11.97 0.52 26.62
CA SER A 277 10.71 0.83 27.31
C SER A 277 9.63 -0.18 26.92
N LYS A 278 8.49 -0.21 27.61
CA LYS A 278 7.31 -0.94 27.15
C LYS A 278 6.44 -0.02 26.30
N PRO A 279 5.77 -0.52 25.26
CA PRO A 279 4.74 0.25 24.59
C PRO A 279 3.50 0.35 25.50
N GLU A 280 2.95 1.55 25.59
CA GLU A 280 1.78 1.89 26.42
C GLU A 280 0.57 2.25 25.57
#